data_AF-A0A7W7SWP2-F1
#
_entry.id   AF-A0A7W7SWP2-F1
#
_cell.length_a   1.000
_cell.length_b   1.000
_cell.length_c   1.000
_cell.angle_alpha   90.00
_cell.angle_beta   90.00
_cell.angle_gamma   90.00
#
_symmetry.space_group_name_H-M   'P 1'
#
loop_
_entity.id
_entity.type
_entity.pdbx_description
1 polymer ?
#
loop_
_entity_poly.entity_id
_entity_poly.type
_entity_poly.pdbx_seq_one_letter_code
_entity_poly.pdbx_strand_id
1 'polypeptide(L)' 'MSYPEPDALLPAEESAPRRCRRCGHPVPRGRLFEGYGIDCAIRLGMLPGTARVRAAPQEGPDLFDQLEEGRDEGCSGPSS' A
#
# COMPACT_ATOMS: atom_id res chain seq x y z
N MET A 1 20.87 20.91 -32.51
CA MET A 1 20.51 19.61 -31.94
C MET A 1 19.26 19.82 -31.11
N SER A 2 18.10 19.51 -31.68
CA SER A 2 16.81 19.65 -30.99
C SER A 2 16.58 18.38 -30.18
N TYR A 3 16.45 18.51 -28.87
CA TYR A 3 16.03 17.41 -28.01
C TYR A 3 14.57 17.08 -28.32
N PRO A 4 14.19 15.80 -28.46
CA PRO A 4 12.78 15.46 -28.53
C PRO A 4 12.10 15.78 -27.19
N GLU A 5 10.85 16.25 -27.28
CA GLU A 5 9.98 16.60 -26.16
C GLU A 5 9.93 15.49 -25.08
N PRO A 6 9.96 15.84 -23.78
CA PRO A 6 9.94 14.88 -22.68
C PRO A 6 8.58 14.16 -22.46
N ASP A 7 7.57 14.41 -23.31
CA ASP A 7 6.22 13.86 -23.14
C ASP A 7 6.06 12.42 -23.66
N ALA A 8 7.08 11.87 -24.33
CA ALA A 8 7.01 10.54 -24.95
C ALA A 8 7.30 9.34 -24.01
N LEU A 9 7.48 9.56 -22.70
CA LEU A 9 7.82 8.51 -21.72
C LEU A 9 6.71 8.17 -20.73
N LEU A 10 5.51 8.72 -20.85
CA LEU A 10 4.40 8.28 -20.02
C LEU A 10 3.63 7.19 -20.75
N PRO A 11 3.84 5.89 -20.44
CA PRO A 11 2.97 4.85 -20.98
C PRO A 11 1.53 5.17 -20.54
N ALA A 12 0.69 5.48 -21.53
CA ALA A 12 -0.74 5.78 -21.41
C ALA A 12 -1.59 4.58 -20.92
N GLU A 13 -0.99 3.66 -20.18
CA GLU A 13 -1.58 2.39 -19.79
C GLU A 13 -1.50 2.26 -18.28
N GLU A 14 -2.02 3.28 -17.58
CA GLU A 14 -2.51 3.13 -16.22
C GLU A 14 -3.76 2.20 -16.26
N SER A 15 -3.57 0.92 -16.63
CA SER A 15 -4.55 -0.17 -16.64
C SER A 15 -5.51 0.01 -15.48
N ALA A 16 -6.73 0.46 -15.80
CA ALA A 16 -7.70 0.85 -14.79
C ALA A 16 -7.84 -0.25 -13.71
N PRO A 17 -7.95 0.13 -12.42
CA PRO A 17 -8.08 -0.84 -11.34
C PRO A 17 -9.25 -1.77 -11.63
N ARG A 18 -8.99 -3.07 -11.67
CA ARG A 18 -10.02 -4.07 -11.99
C ARG A 18 -10.96 -4.19 -10.80
N ARG A 19 -12.27 -4.28 -11.04
CA ARG A 19 -13.28 -4.39 -9.98
C ARG A 19 -13.58 -5.85 -9.63
N CYS A 20 -13.79 -6.13 -8.34
CA CYS A 20 -14.22 -7.45 -7.89
C CYS A 20 -15.67 -7.75 -8.32
N ARG A 21 -15.93 -8.92 -8.92
CA ARG A 21 -17.29 -9.34 -9.35
C ARG A 21 -18.31 -9.47 -8.21
N ARG A 22 -17.87 -9.72 -6.97
CA ARG A 22 -18.76 -9.91 -5.80
C ARG A 22 -19.13 -8.60 -5.11
N CYS A 23 -18.16 -7.71 -4.87
CA CYS A 23 -18.37 -6.50 -4.06
C CYS A 23 -18.18 -5.18 -4.83
N GLY A 24 -17.76 -5.22 -6.09
CA GLY A 24 -17.57 -4.03 -6.92
C GLY A 24 -16.38 -3.14 -6.54
N HIS A 25 -15.70 -3.41 -5.42
CA HIS A 25 -14.55 -2.61 -4.98
C HIS A 25 -13.39 -2.68 -5.98
N PRO A 26 -12.67 -1.56 -6.20
CA PRO A 26 -11.47 -1.53 -7.03
C PRO A 26 -10.38 -2.37 -6.36
N VAL A 27 -9.81 -3.30 -7.12
CA VAL A 27 -8.72 -4.15 -6.67
C VAL A 27 -7.42 -3.63 -7.30
N PRO A 28 -6.37 -3.40 -6.49
CA PRO A 28 -5.08 -2.95 -7.02
C PRO A 28 -4.58 -3.95 -8.06
N ARG A 29 -4.02 -3.41 -9.15
CA ARG A 29 -3.64 -4.14 -10.38
C ARG A 29 -3.02 -5.51 -10.08
N GLY A 30 -3.50 -6.54 -10.77
CA GLY A 30 -2.94 -7.89 -10.74
C GLY A 30 -3.40 -8.80 -9.59
N ARG A 31 -4.26 -8.34 -8.67
CA ARG A 31 -4.72 -9.16 -7.52
C ARG A 31 -6.15 -9.70 -7.64
N LEU A 32 -6.64 -9.92 -8.86
CA LEU A 32 -7.90 -10.65 -9.04
C LEU A 32 -7.61 -12.14 -9.22
N PHE A 33 -8.29 -12.95 -8.45
CA PHE A 33 -8.37 -14.40 -8.64
C PHE A 33 -9.74 -14.70 -9.26
N GLU A 34 -9.76 -15.18 -10.50
CA GLU A 34 -10.99 -15.46 -11.27
C GLU A 34 -12.00 -14.29 -11.33
N GLY A 35 -11.51 -13.05 -11.28
CA GLY A 35 -12.36 -11.85 -11.28
C GLY A 35 -12.85 -11.41 -9.90
N TYR A 36 -12.42 -12.08 -8.83
CA TYR A 36 -12.70 -11.71 -7.45
C TYR A 36 -11.45 -11.14 -6.77
N GLY A 37 -11.63 -10.12 -5.94
CA GLY A 37 -10.55 -9.67 -5.05
C GLY A 37 -10.20 -10.78 -4.05
N ILE A 38 -8.94 -10.80 -3.58
CA ILE A 38 -8.40 -11.82 -2.66
C ILE A 38 -9.36 -12.13 -1.51
N ASP A 39 -9.84 -11.11 -0.78
CA ASP A 39 -10.75 -11.29 0.36
C ASP A 39 -12.12 -11.88 -0.03
N CYS A 40 -12.57 -11.64 -1.26
CA CYS A 40 -13.80 -12.25 -1.78
C CYS A 40 -13.57 -13.69 -2.23
N ALA A 41 -12.44 -13.97 -2.86
CA ALA A 41 -12.07 -15.32 -3.28
C ALA A 41 -11.85 -16.25 -2.06
N ILE A 42 -11.21 -15.77 -0.99
CA ILE A 42 -11.08 -16.51 0.28
C ILE A 42 -12.46 -16.79 0.89
N ARG A 43 -13.34 -15.78 0.95
CA ARG A 43 -14.73 -15.95 1.45
C ARG A 43 -15.60 -16.85 0.58
N LEU A 44 -15.21 -17.12 -0.66
CA LEU A 44 -15.88 -18.06 -1.56
C LEU A 44 -15.24 -19.46 -1.53
N GLY A 45 -14.16 -19.66 -0.76
CA GLY A 45 -13.41 -20.92 -0.73
C GLY A 45 -12.56 -21.17 -1.98
N MET A 46 -12.39 -20.18 -2.85
CA MET A 46 -11.58 -20.28 -4.09
C MET A 46 -10.08 -20.21 -3.81
N LEU A 47 -9.70 -19.54 -2.73
CA LEU A 47 -8.31 -19.41 -2.26
C LEU A 47 -8.22 -19.92 -0.82
N PRO A 48 -7.17 -20.71 -0.48
CA PRO A 48 -6.87 -21.01 0.91
C PRO A 48 -6.60 -19.69 1.63
N GLY A 49 -7.40 -19.40 2.65
CA GLY A 49 -7.27 -18.16 3.41
C GLY A 49 -6.07 -18.22 4.33
N THR A 50 -4.97 -17.54 3.97
CA THR A 50 -4.14 -16.96 5.03
C THR A 50 -4.94 -15.78 5.56
N ALA A 51 -5.56 -15.95 6.72
CA ALA A 51 -6.16 -14.82 7.41
C ALA A 51 -5.08 -13.74 7.47
N ARG A 52 -5.28 -12.61 6.79
CA ARG A 52 -4.47 -11.43 7.06
C ARG A 52 -4.71 -11.16 8.53
N VAL A 53 -3.72 -11.46 9.36
CA VAL A 53 -3.73 -11.05 10.76
C VAL A 53 -3.87 -9.54 10.68
N ARG A 54 -5.08 -9.04 10.94
CA ARG A 54 -5.25 -7.62 11.17
C ARG A 54 -4.41 -7.39 12.41
N ALA A 55 -3.30 -6.69 12.25
CA ALA A 55 -2.59 -6.16 13.40
C ALA A 55 -3.65 -5.44 14.25
N ALA A 56 -3.66 -5.73 15.55
CA ALA A 56 -4.54 -5.01 16.46
C ALA A 56 -4.31 -3.51 16.27
N PRO A 57 -5.36 -2.68 16.42
CA PRO A 57 -5.14 -1.23 16.50
C PRO A 57 -4.08 -1.00 17.58
N GLN A 58 -3.02 -0.32 17.18
CA GLN A 58 -1.93 0.02 18.07
C GLN A 58 -2.40 1.13 19.00
N GLU A 59 -2.41 0.84 20.29
CA GLU A 59 -2.73 1.78 21.35
C GLU A 59 -1.43 2.47 21.77
N GLY A 60 -1.37 3.79 21.63
CA GLY A 60 -0.19 4.57 22.00
C GLY A 60 -0.09 5.87 21.19
N PRO A 61 0.74 6.81 21.65
CA PRO A 61 1.04 8.02 20.89
C PRO A 61 1.70 7.65 19.56
N ASP A 62 1.37 8.40 18.51
CA ASP A 62 1.98 8.17 17.21
C ASP A 62 3.50 8.30 17.31
N LEU A 63 4.24 7.53 16.52
CA LEU A 63 5.70 7.59 16.54
C LEU A 63 6.20 8.99 16.14
N PHE A 64 5.46 9.71 15.29
CA PHE A 64 5.80 11.07 14.91
C PHE A 64 5.53 12.08 16.04
N ASP A 65 4.51 11.87 16.87
CA ASP A 65 4.28 12.70 18.07
C ASP A 65 5.46 12.57 19.05
N GLN A 66 6.02 11.36 19.22
CA GLN A 66 7.16 11.12 20.10
C GLN A 66 8.49 11.70 19.58
N LEU A 67 8.61 11.92 18.26
CA LEU A 67 9.80 12.53 17.68
C LEU A 67 9.90 14.03 17.97
N GLU A 68 8.76 14.72 18.13
CA GLU A 68 8.77 16.14 18.50
C GLU A 68 9.14 16.35 19.97
N GLU A 69 8.76 15.41 20.85
CA GLU A 69 9.05 15.47 22.29
C GLU A 69 10.52 15.15 22.65
N GLY A 70 11.28 14.54 21.74
CA GLY A 70 12.69 14.19 21.94
C GLY A 70 13.71 15.22 21.45
N ARG A 71 13.30 16.39 20.95
CA ARG A 71 14.22 17.32 20.28
C ARG A 71 14.98 18.27 21.22
N ASP A 72 14.65 18.33 22.51
CA ASP A 72 15.26 19.30 23.44
C ASP A 72 16.31 18.75 24.42
N GLU A 73 16.68 17.46 24.36
CA GLU A 73 17.78 16.94 25.19
C GLU A 73 18.93 16.36 24.34
N GLY A 74 19.82 17.28 23.92
CA GLY A 74 21.26 17.06 23.88
C GLY A 74 21.76 15.71 23.39
N CYS A 75 21.51 15.36 22.12
CA CYS A 75 22.29 14.31 21.47
C CYS A 75 23.67 14.86 21.07
N SER A 76 24.56 15.05 22.06
CA SER A 76 25.99 15.11 21.82
C SER A 76 26.47 13.69 21.50
N GLY A 77 26.56 13.36 20.21
CA GLY A 77 27.08 12.07 19.78
C GLY A 77 28.49 11.81 20.35
N PRO A 78 28.87 10.56 20.63
CA PRO A 78 30.21 10.26 21.08
C PRO A 78 31.20 10.59 19.95
N SER A 79 32.09 11.54 20.21
CA SER A 79 33.26 11.79 19.38
C SER A 79 34.28 10.70 19.68
N SER A 80 34.43 9.75 18.75
CA SER A 80 35.58 8.85 18.63
C SER A 80 35.85 8.57 17.17
#